data_AF-A0A961X2Y5-F1
#
_entry.id   AF-A0A961X2Y5-F1
#
_cell.length_a   1.000
_cell.length_b   1.000
_cell.length_c   1.000
_cell.angle_alpha   90.00
_cell.angle_beta   90.00
_cell.angle_gamma   90.00
#
_symmetry.space_group_name_H-M   'P 1'
#
loop_
_entity.id
_entity.type
_entity.pdbx_description
1 polymer ?
#
loop_
_entity_poly.entity_id
_entity_poly.type
_entity_poly.pdbx_seq_one_letter_code
_entity_poly.pdbx_strand_id
1 'polypeptide(L)'
;RMSFTNFATGEAHSFGGQYLELKPGETLRYTDKFDDPNLAGEIVVTVHLKPVSCGTEVDITQAGIPDLIPTEMCYLGWQDSLKQLAALVETAP
;
A
#
# COMPACT_ATOMS: atom_id res chain seq x y z
N ARG A 1 7.02 -10.85 2.94
CA ARG A 1 7.86 -10.05 3.86
C ARG A 1 8.67 -9.08 3.03
N MET A 2 8.66 -7.80 3.37
CA MET A 2 9.34 -6.71 2.67
C MET A 2 10.15 -5.88 3.67
N SER A 3 11.14 -5.15 3.17
CA SER A 3 11.92 -4.19 3.97
C SER A 3 12.16 -2.94 3.15
N PHE A 4 11.87 -1.78 3.73
CA PHE A 4 12.27 -0.49 3.21
C PHE A 4 13.52 -0.01 3.94
N THR A 5 14.52 0.46 3.21
CA THR A 5 15.71 1.10 3.80
C THR A 5 15.75 2.56 3.38
N ASN A 6 15.76 3.45 4.36
CA ASN A 6 16.06 4.86 4.14
C ASN A 6 17.56 5.02 3.86
N PHE A 7 17.95 5.36 2.64
CA PHE A 7 19.37 5.49 2.28
C PHE A 7 20.07 6.69 2.93
N ALA A 8 19.34 7.70 3.38
CA ALA A 8 19.93 8.87 4.05
C ALA A 8 20.28 8.57 5.52
N THR A 9 19.48 7.74 6.20
CA THR A 9 19.67 7.40 7.63
C THR A 9 20.22 6.00 7.86
N GLY A 10 20.16 5.12 6.86
CA GLY A 10 20.49 3.70 6.97
C GLY A 10 19.44 2.87 7.72
N GLU A 11 18.36 3.51 8.17
CA GLU A 11 17.29 2.86 8.93
C GLU A 11 16.47 1.95 8.02
N ALA A 12 16.23 0.72 8.47
CA ALA A 12 15.44 -0.27 7.75
C ALA A 12 14.19 -0.63 8.54
N HIS A 13 13.03 -0.50 7.90
CA HIS A 13 11.75 -0.93 8.45
C HIS A 13 11.28 -2.17 7.69
N SER A 14 11.06 -3.26 8.41
CA SER A 14 10.48 -4.48 7.85
C SER A 14 9.02 -4.60 8.22
N PHE A 15 8.26 -5.09 7.25
CA PHE A 15 6.84 -5.35 7.38
C PHE A 15 6.44 -6.57 6.55
N GLY A 16 5.30 -7.14 6.86
CA GLY A 16 4.83 -8.35 6.20
C GLY A 16 3.37 -8.60 6.44
N GLY A 17 2.83 -9.50 5.63
CA GLY A 17 1.40 -9.76 5.66
C GLY A 17 1.02 -10.95 4.80
N GLN A 18 -0.29 -11.15 4.71
CA GLN A 18 -0.90 -12.29 4.04
C GLN A 18 -1.97 -11.81 3.07
N TYR A 19 -2.10 -12.48 1.92
CA TYR A 19 -3.24 -12.25 1.04
C TYR A 19 -4.50 -12.85 1.66
N LEU A 20 -5.51 -12.01 1.84
CA LEU A 20 -6.83 -12.40 2.31
C LEU A 20 -7.79 -12.67 1.14
N GLU A 21 -7.63 -11.92 0.04
CA GLU A 21 -8.42 -12.08 -1.18
C GLU A 21 -7.60 -11.65 -2.39
N LEU A 22 -7.67 -12.44 -3.47
CA LEU A 22 -7.03 -12.15 -4.75
C LEU A 22 -7.98 -12.54 -5.88
N LYS A 23 -8.67 -11.54 -6.43
CA LYS A 23 -9.50 -11.64 -7.64
C LYS A 23 -8.84 -10.82 -8.74
N PRO A 24 -8.20 -11.47 -9.73
CA PRO A 24 -7.49 -10.78 -10.80
C PRO A 24 -8.35 -9.72 -11.49
N GLY A 25 -7.85 -8.49 -11.59
CA GLY A 25 -8.53 -7.38 -12.26
C GLY A 25 -9.72 -6.77 -11.51
N GLU A 26 -10.04 -7.23 -10.29
CA GLU A 26 -11.23 -6.78 -9.56
C GLU A 26 -10.93 -6.38 -8.11
N THR A 27 -10.33 -7.26 -7.32
CA THR A 27 -10.16 -7.02 -5.87
C THR A 27 -8.91 -7.70 -5.35
N LEU A 28 -8.13 -6.93 -4.58
CA LEU A 28 -7.01 -7.42 -3.81
C LEU A 28 -7.17 -6.97 -2.37
N ARG A 29 -7.15 -7.91 -1.42
CA ARG A 29 -7.13 -7.61 0.01
C ARG A 29 -5.98 -8.34 0.68
N TYR A 30 -5.20 -7.63 1.48
CA TYR A 30 -4.08 -8.20 2.21
C TYR A 30 -3.90 -7.54 3.57
N THR A 31 -3.29 -8.27 4.50
CA THR A 31 -2.82 -7.71 5.77
C THR A 31 -1.46 -7.08 5.59
N ASP A 32 -1.13 -6.13 6.45
CA ASP A 32 0.20 -5.59 6.62
C ASP A 32 0.47 -5.35 8.11
N LYS A 33 1.68 -5.66 8.56
CA LYS A 33 2.09 -5.59 9.95
C LYS A 33 3.57 -5.23 10.01
N PHE A 34 3.87 -4.20 10.79
CA PHE A 34 5.24 -3.82 11.12
C PHE A 34 5.85 -4.82 12.10
N ASP A 35 7.15 -5.07 11.94
CA ASP A 35 7.92 -5.88 12.90
C ASP A 35 8.21 -5.11 14.22
N ASP A 36 8.09 -3.77 14.21
CA ASP A 36 8.30 -2.91 15.39
C ASP A 36 7.17 -3.09 16.42
N PRO A 37 7.48 -3.53 17.66
CA PRO A 37 6.48 -3.66 18.73
C PRO A 37 5.73 -2.37 19.08
N ASN A 38 6.32 -1.19 18.83
CA ASN A 38 5.67 0.10 19.09
C ASN A 38 4.60 0.46 18.06
N LEU A 39 4.63 -0.21 16.90
CA LEU A 39 3.64 -0.06 15.81
C LEU A 39 2.70 -1.28 15.77
N ALA A 40 2.35 -1.79 16.95
CA ALA A 40 1.49 -2.95 17.08
C ALA A 40 0.09 -2.66 16.50
N GLY A 41 -0.33 -3.50 15.57
CA GLY A 41 -1.61 -3.42 14.88
C GLY A 41 -1.54 -4.28 13.62
N GLU A 42 -2.70 -4.74 13.15
CA GLU A 42 -2.81 -5.34 11.83
C GLU A 42 -3.52 -4.33 10.93
N ILE A 43 -2.84 -3.92 9.88
CA ILE A 43 -3.40 -3.09 8.83
C ILE A 43 -4.06 -4.02 7.82
N VAL A 44 -5.22 -3.63 7.31
CA VAL A 44 -5.86 -4.30 6.17
C VAL A 44 -5.92 -3.31 5.01
N VAL A 45 -5.26 -3.65 3.92
CA VAL A 45 -5.35 -2.90 2.67
C VAL A 45 -6.33 -3.60 1.75
N THR A 46 -7.30 -2.84 1.24
CA THR A 46 -8.25 -3.29 0.22
C THR A 46 -8.09 -2.42 -1.01
N VAL A 47 -7.86 -3.04 -2.16
CA VAL A 47 -7.76 -2.41 -3.48
C VAL A 47 -8.90 -2.93 -4.32
N HIS A 48 -9.73 -2.01 -4.83
CA HIS A 48 -10.75 -2.31 -5.83
C HIS A 48 -10.32 -1.74 -7.18
N LEU A 49 -10.46 -2.57 -8.21
CA LEU A 49 -10.21 -2.20 -9.59
C LEU A 49 -11.51 -2.33 -10.36
N LYS A 50 -11.85 -1.28 -11.11
CA LYS A 50 -13.08 -1.22 -11.89
C LYS A 50 -12.78 -0.78 -13.32
N PRO A 51 -13.10 -1.59 -14.33
CA PRO A 51 -12.98 -1.18 -15.73
C PRO A 51 -13.85 0.05 -16.02
N VAL A 52 -13.27 1.03 -16.71
CA VAL A 52 -13.95 2.24 -17.20
C VAL A 52 -13.54 2.50 -18.65
N SER A 53 -14.23 3.41 -19.34
CA SER A 53 -14.05 3.61 -20.80
C SER A 53 -12.63 4.04 -21.20
N CYS A 54 -11.89 4.69 -20.31
CA CYS A 54 -10.53 5.17 -20.55
C CYS A 54 -9.44 4.37 -19.82
N GLY A 55 -9.78 3.26 -19.15
CA GLY A 55 -8.81 2.50 -18.37
C GLY A 55 -9.44 1.80 -17.16
N THR A 56 -8.83 1.98 -15.99
CA THR A 56 -9.27 1.35 -14.73
C THR A 56 -9.36 2.40 -13.63
N GLU A 57 -10.53 2.49 -12.99
CA GLU A 57 -10.70 3.21 -11.73
C GLU A 57 -10.10 2.38 -10.60
N VAL A 58 -9.33 3.03 -9.72
CA VAL A 58 -8.66 2.40 -8.58
C VAL A 58 -9.15 3.05 -7.30
N ASP A 59 -9.67 2.24 -6.39
CA ASP A 59 -10.07 2.64 -5.04
C ASP A 59 -9.24 1.85 -4.01
N ILE A 60 -8.62 2.55 -3.05
CA ILE A 60 -7.74 1.95 -2.06
C ILE A 60 -8.14 2.43 -0.67
N THR A 61 -8.40 1.48 0.22
CA THR A 61 -8.61 1.73 1.65
C THR A 61 -7.52 1.04 2.46
N GLN A 62 -6.83 1.79 3.32
CA GLN A 62 -5.91 1.28 4.32
C GLN A 62 -6.53 1.46 5.71
N ALA A 63 -7.03 0.36 6.28
CA ALA A 63 -7.70 0.37 7.58
C ALA A 63 -6.80 -0.22 8.67
N GLY A 64 -7.00 0.19 9.93
CA GLY A 64 -6.22 -0.32 11.07
C GLY A 64 -4.81 0.27 11.18
N ILE A 65 -4.58 1.47 10.64
CA ILE A 65 -3.30 2.19 10.80
C ILE A 65 -3.06 2.42 12.30
N PRO A 66 -1.90 2.01 12.85
CA PRO A 66 -1.56 2.26 14.25
C PRO A 66 -1.59 3.77 14.59
N ASP A 67 -2.12 4.12 15.75
CA ASP A 67 -2.29 5.53 16.19
C ASP A 67 -0.99 6.35 16.20
N LEU A 68 0.16 5.69 16.32
CA LEU A 68 1.47 6.33 16.31
C LEU A 68 1.90 6.81 14.91
N ILE A 69 1.26 6.31 13.84
CA ILE A 69 1.54 6.69 12.45
C ILE A 69 0.58 7.82 12.05
N PRO A 70 1.10 9.03 11.75
CA PRO A 70 0.25 10.12 11.29
C PRO A 70 -0.40 9.77 9.94
N THR A 71 -1.72 9.89 9.86
CA THR A 71 -2.48 9.50 8.66
C THR A 71 -2.08 10.31 7.43
N GLU A 72 -1.70 11.58 7.61
CA GLU A 72 -1.18 12.45 6.56
C GLU A 72 0.11 11.93 5.92
N MET A 73 0.96 11.24 6.69
CA MET A 73 2.17 10.61 6.16
C MET A 73 1.84 9.38 5.32
N CYS A 74 0.81 8.62 5.71
CA CYS A 74 0.28 7.53 4.87
C CYS A 74 -0.26 8.08 3.54
N TYR A 75 -1.03 9.17 3.57
CA TYR A 75 -1.53 9.80 2.36
C TYR A 75 -0.40 10.28 1.44
N LEU A 76 0.64 10.90 1.98
CA LEU A 76 1.80 11.34 1.20
C LEU A 76 2.49 10.15 0.52
N GLY A 77 2.75 9.07 1.26
CA GLY A 77 3.36 7.86 0.72
C GLY A 77 2.52 7.20 -0.37
N TRP A 78 1.19 7.12 -0.20
CA TRP A 78 0.29 6.59 -1.22
C TRP A 78 0.23 7.47 -2.47
N GLN A 79 0.18 8.80 -2.32
CA GLN A 79 0.17 9.72 -3.46
C GLN A 79 1.42 9.57 -4.33
N ASP A 80 2.59 9.48 -3.70
CA ASP A 80 3.85 9.32 -4.44
C ASP A 80 3.97 7.94 -5.08
N SER A 81 3.45 6.89 -4.42
CA SER A 81 3.38 5.54 -4.99
C SER A 81 2.42 5.47 -6.19
N LEU A 82 1.25 6.11 -6.10
CA LEU A 82 0.26 6.12 -7.18
C LEU A 82 0.72 6.91 -8.39
N LYS A 83 1.45 8.02 -8.21
CA LYS A 83 2.11 8.74 -9.33
C LYS A 83 3.09 7.85 -10.07
N GLN A 84 3.91 7.08 -9.34
CA GLN A 84 4.86 6.14 -9.94
C GLN A 84 4.15 4.98 -10.64
N LEU A 85 3.08 4.46 -10.04
CA LEU A 85 2.25 3.42 -10.65
C LEU A 85 1.67 3.90 -11.98
N ALA A 86 1.02 5.05 -12.00
CA ALA A 86 0.48 5.65 -13.23
C ALA A 86 1.56 5.83 -14.30
N ALA A 87 2.71 6.40 -13.93
CA ALA A 87 3.84 6.55 -14.83
C ALA A 87 4.34 5.20 -15.40
N LEU A 88 4.30 4.12 -14.62
CA LEU A 88 4.73 2.79 -15.07
C LEU A 88 3.72 2.09 -15.99
N VAL A 89 2.44 2.13 -15.64
CA VAL A 89 1.41 1.29 -16.29
C VAL A 89 0.70 2.00 -17.44
N GLU A 90 0.68 3.32 -17.47
CA GLU A 90 -0.02 4.10 -18.51
C GLU A 90 0.92 4.55 -19.64
N THR A 91 2.23 4.59 -19.41
CA THR A 91 3.22 5.01 -20.41
C THR A 91 3.87 3.85 -21.16
N ALA A 92 3.56 2.61 -20.79
CA ALA A 92 4.00 1.44 -21.51
C ALA A 92 3.33 1.40 -22.90
N PRO A 93 4.09 1.16 -23.99
CA PRO A 93 3.61 1.23 -25.37
C PRO A 93 2.59 0.14 -25.73
#